data_AF-A0A6L9QW99-F1
#
_entry.id   AF-A0A6L9QW99-F1
#
_cell.length_a   1.000
_cell.length_b   1.000
_cell.length_c   1.000
_cell.angle_alpha   90.00
_cell.angle_beta   90.00
_cell.angle_gamma   90.00
#
_symmetry.space_group_name_H-M   'P 1'
#
loop_
_entity.id
_entity.type
_entity.pdbx_description
1 polymer ?
#
loop_
_entity_poly.entity_id
_entity_poly.type
_entity_poly.pdbx_seq_one_letter_code
_entity_poly.pdbx_strand_id
1 'polypeptide(L)'
;MSEGAFPAWPLPPGPKAAGTARAIVCSVFGELGVSPAAIDSAQMIISEIATNAVVHGARDRVEMWAHVVHRLRPTITVKVFDAAPWRGPGEFSVAPAAASDACGGRGLLIVDTLTAEAGGRWGVHPSRSRLGPEPMPGKAVYFTVPLPETSPVPADPPPWPAHERVRALACARGLRPCVSLGPEATVVHFPVGLWVWVKGESLLYERPGHGVVRHPVSDVVEVVEQIVRHSEELAPRASTHPAPSWDLY
;
A
#
# COMPACT_ATOMS: atom_id res chain seq x y z
N MET A 1 -1.11 17.31 -9.59
CA MET A 1 -1.13 15.95 -9.02
C MET A 1 -0.65 14.96 -10.07
N SER A 2 0.41 14.22 -9.81
CA SER A 2 0.82 13.10 -10.66
C SER A 2 -0.17 11.94 -10.50
N GLU A 3 -1.05 11.70 -11.46
CA GLU A 3 -1.71 10.39 -11.69
C GLU A 3 -2.47 9.75 -10.50
N GLY A 4 -2.92 10.55 -9.52
CA GLY A 4 -3.52 10.02 -8.29
C GLY A 4 -2.52 9.37 -7.34
N ALA A 5 -1.21 9.51 -7.56
CA ALA A 5 -0.16 9.00 -6.68
C ALA A 5 0.63 10.14 -6.05
N PHE A 6 0.82 10.07 -4.74
CA PHE A 6 1.65 11.00 -3.99
C PHE A 6 3.03 10.40 -3.73
N PRO A 7 4.07 11.25 -3.53
CA PRO A 7 5.40 10.77 -3.18
C PRO A 7 5.38 10.00 -1.84
N ALA A 8 6.45 9.25 -1.59
CA ALA A 8 6.70 8.74 -0.25
C ALA A 8 7.42 9.82 0.58
N TRP A 9 7.03 9.93 1.84
CA TRP A 9 7.63 10.85 2.80
C TRP A 9 8.24 10.06 3.96
N PRO A 10 9.49 10.35 4.35
CA PRO A 10 10.05 9.77 5.56
C PRO A 10 9.33 10.38 6.78
N LEU A 11 9.00 9.55 7.77
CA LEU A 11 8.54 10.02 9.06
C LEU A 11 9.73 10.15 10.02
N PRO A 12 9.87 11.29 10.73
CA PRO A 12 10.97 11.46 11.66
C PRO A 12 10.86 10.45 12.81
N PRO A 13 11.98 9.94 13.33
CA PRO A 13 11.94 9.07 14.50
C PRO A 13 11.40 9.83 15.72
N GLY A 14 10.72 9.11 16.60
CA GLY A 14 10.22 9.63 17.88
C GLY A 14 8.94 10.49 17.79
N PRO A 15 8.68 11.33 18.80
CA PRO A 15 7.37 11.96 19.02
C PRO A 15 6.89 12.91 17.92
N LYS A 16 7.77 13.37 17.03
CA LYS A 16 7.42 14.28 15.93
C LYS A 16 6.69 13.59 14.78
N ALA A 17 6.77 12.27 14.68
CA ALA A 17 6.20 11.48 13.58
C ALA A 17 4.71 11.75 13.35
N ALA A 18 3.91 11.71 14.41
CA ALA A 18 2.47 11.93 14.31
C ALA A 18 2.14 13.34 13.80
N GLY A 19 2.89 14.36 14.25
CA GLY A 19 2.72 15.74 13.79
C GLY A 19 3.03 15.89 12.30
N THR A 20 4.13 15.30 11.84
CA THR A 20 4.50 15.28 10.41
C THR A 20 3.45 14.54 9.58
N ALA A 21 2.97 13.39 10.04
CA ALA A 21 1.99 12.60 9.30
C ALA A 21 0.63 13.30 9.18
N ARG A 22 0.18 13.99 10.24
CA ARG A 22 -1.03 14.84 10.19
C ARG A 22 -0.90 15.97 9.18
N ALA A 23 0.24 16.66 9.16
CA ALA A 23 0.47 17.76 8.24
C ALA A 23 0.41 17.29 6.77
N ILE A 24 1.01 16.13 6.49
CA ILE A 24 0.97 15.53 5.15
C ILE A 24 -0.47 15.14 4.78
N VAL A 25 -1.20 14.45 5.66
CA VAL A 25 -2.61 14.09 5.41
C VAL A 25 -3.47 15.33 5.16
N CYS A 26 -3.30 16.38 5.96
CA CYS A 26 -4.02 17.65 5.79
C CYS A 26 -3.80 18.26 4.41
N SER A 27 -2.53 18.32 3.96
CA SER A 27 -2.18 18.85 2.63
C SER A 27 -2.80 18.01 1.52
N VAL A 28 -2.56 16.70 1.55
CA VAL A 28 -3.03 15.76 0.51
C VAL A 28 -4.55 15.76 0.40
N PHE A 29 -5.25 15.74 1.54
CA PHE A 29 -6.70 15.67 1.55
C PHE A 29 -7.34 17.01 1.18
N GLY A 30 -6.71 18.13 1.55
CA GLY A 30 -7.09 19.47 1.11
C GLY A 30 -6.99 19.62 -0.41
N GLU A 31 -5.91 19.10 -1.03
CA GLU A 31 -5.75 19.07 -2.49
C GLU A 31 -6.84 18.25 -3.20
N LEU A 32 -7.37 17.22 -2.54
CA LEU A 32 -8.41 16.32 -3.08
C LEU A 32 -9.83 16.75 -2.74
N GLY A 33 -10.01 17.86 -2.01
CA GLY A 33 -11.33 18.38 -1.63
C GLY A 33 -12.08 17.53 -0.61
N VAL A 34 -11.38 16.71 0.18
CA VAL A 34 -12.00 15.92 1.26
C VAL A 34 -12.58 16.87 2.32
N SER A 35 -13.73 16.52 2.91
CA SER A 35 -14.40 17.38 3.87
C SER A 35 -13.56 17.61 5.14
N PRO A 36 -13.66 18.78 5.78
CA PRO A 36 -12.91 19.07 7.01
C PRO A 36 -13.10 18.01 8.11
N ALA A 37 -14.34 17.53 8.32
CA ALA A 37 -14.62 16.48 9.29
C ALA A 37 -13.91 15.14 8.99
N ALA A 38 -13.80 14.77 7.71
CA ALA A 38 -13.06 13.60 7.30
C ALA A 38 -11.54 13.81 7.40
N ILE A 39 -11.04 15.03 7.19
CA ILE A 39 -9.64 15.39 7.45
C ILE A 39 -9.31 15.25 8.94
N ASP A 40 -10.15 15.75 9.83
CA ASP A 40 -9.93 15.65 11.29
C ASP A 40 -9.90 14.18 11.74
N SER A 41 -10.83 13.37 11.24
CA SER A 41 -10.87 11.92 11.50
C SER A 41 -9.61 11.22 10.97
N ALA A 42 -9.20 11.53 9.74
CA ALA A 42 -7.98 10.98 9.13
C ALA A 42 -6.72 11.41 9.88
N GLN A 43 -6.67 12.63 10.43
CA GLN A 43 -5.58 13.12 11.27
C GLN A 43 -5.46 12.33 12.59
N MET A 44 -6.58 11.95 13.20
CA MET A 44 -6.57 11.06 14.36
C MET A 44 -6.06 9.66 13.97
N ILE A 45 -6.62 9.07 12.93
CA ILE A 45 -6.22 7.73 12.44
C ILE A 45 -4.71 7.68 12.13
N ILE A 46 -4.20 8.64 11.35
CA ILE A 46 -2.78 8.64 10.97
C ILE A 46 -1.86 8.89 12.18
N SER A 47 -2.32 9.63 13.19
CA SER A 47 -1.54 9.85 14.42
C SER A 47 -1.32 8.56 15.18
N GLU A 48 -2.37 7.74 15.31
CA GLU A 48 -2.28 6.43 15.95
C GLU A 48 -1.39 5.48 15.14
N ILE A 49 -1.60 5.41 13.82
CA ILE A 49 -0.80 4.54 12.95
C ILE A 49 0.68 4.94 12.96
N ALA A 50 1.00 6.23 12.82
CA ALA A 50 2.38 6.72 12.81
C ALA A 50 3.06 6.54 14.18
N THR A 51 2.34 6.76 15.28
CA THR A 51 2.85 6.52 16.63
C THR A 51 3.14 5.04 16.82
N ASN A 52 2.25 4.14 16.40
CA ASN A 52 2.46 2.70 16.49
C ASN A 52 3.67 2.25 15.66
N ALA A 53 3.81 2.74 14.43
CA ALA A 53 4.93 2.41 13.57
C ALA A 53 6.28 2.85 14.18
N VAL A 54 6.33 4.03 14.80
CA VAL A 54 7.57 4.56 15.40
C VAL A 54 7.84 4.01 16.78
N VAL A 55 6.84 3.68 17.60
CA VAL A 55 7.05 3.17 18.96
C VAL A 55 7.28 1.66 18.96
N HIS A 56 6.49 0.93 18.15
CA HIS A 56 6.41 -0.53 18.15
C HIS A 56 6.96 -1.19 16.87
N GLY A 57 7.19 -0.43 15.80
CA GLY A 57 7.80 -0.91 14.55
C GLY A 57 9.31 -0.65 14.49
N ALA A 58 9.84 -0.55 13.27
CA ALA A 58 11.25 -0.24 13.02
C ALA A 58 11.56 1.26 13.12
N ARG A 59 11.32 1.87 14.30
CA ARG A 59 11.63 3.25 14.76
C ARG A 59 12.15 4.28 13.74
N ASP A 60 13.31 4.04 13.13
CA ASP A 60 14.05 4.94 12.24
C ASP A 60 13.76 4.75 10.74
N ARG A 61 12.98 3.74 10.38
CA ARG A 61 12.67 3.32 9.00
C ARG A 61 11.18 3.29 8.78
N VAL A 62 10.56 4.42 9.09
CA VAL A 62 9.12 4.64 8.90
C VAL A 62 8.93 5.64 7.77
N GLU A 63 8.05 5.29 6.83
CA GLU A 63 7.68 6.17 5.72
C GLU A 63 6.17 6.10 5.50
N MET A 64 5.62 7.12 4.87
CA MET A 64 4.21 7.15 4.49
C MET A 64 4.05 7.53 3.03
N TRP A 65 2.97 7.09 2.41
CA TRP A 65 2.56 7.56 1.09
C TRP A 65 1.04 7.47 0.95
N ALA A 66 0.53 8.09 -0.10
CA ALA A 66 -0.88 8.00 -0.44
C ALA A 66 -1.08 7.80 -1.94
N HIS A 67 -2.19 7.17 -2.30
CA HIS A 67 -2.62 7.09 -3.69
C HIS A 67 -4.14 6.94 -3.77
N VAL A 68 -4.70 7.41 -4.88
CA VAL A 68 -6.11 7.34 -5.22
C VAL A 68 -6.38 6.04 -5.95
N VAL A 69 -7.55 5.47 -5.68
CA VAL A 69 -8.12 4.32 -6.36
C VAL A 69 -9.42 4.79 -7.01
N HIS A 70 -9.51 4.71 -8.33
CA HIS A 70 -10.54 5.27 -9.22
C HIS A 70 -11.62 4.24 -9.62
N ARG A 71 -11.81 3.18 -8.83
CA ARG A 71 -12.94 2.26 -9.04
C ARG A 71 -14.29 2.99 -8.83
N LEU A 72 -15.40 2.27 -8.99
CA LEU A 72 -16.78 2.81 -8.92
C LEU A 72 -17.04 3.80 -7.77
N ARG A 73 -16.35 3.66 -6.64
CA ARG A 73 -16.30 4.67 -5.59
C ARG A 73 -14.85 5.07 -5.36
N PRO A 74 -14.43 6.26 -5.80
CA PRO A 74 -13.07 6.71 -5.61
C PRO A 74 -12.69 6.81 -4.13
N THR A 75 -11.51 6.32 -3.78
CA THR A 75 -10.98 6.38 -2.42
C THR A 75 -9.53 6.79 -2.44
N ILE A 76 -9.09 7.58 -1.48
CA ILE A 76 -7.67 7.73 -1.18
C ILE A 76 -7.25 6.65 -0.19
N THR A 77 -6.18 5.93 -0.50
CA THR A 77 -5.50 5.00 0.40
C THR A 77 -4.27 5.71 0.96
N VAL A 78 -4.16 5.75 2.29
CA VAL A 78 -2.97 6.24 2.99
C VAL A 78 -2.29 5.03 3.63
N LYS A 79 -0.97 4.91 3.43
CA LYS A 79 -0.16 3.83 3.98
C LYS A 79 0.97 4.39 4.83
N VAL A 80 1.22 3.73 5.96
CA VAL A 80 2.44 3.88 6.75
C VAL A 80 3.17 2.55 6.73
N PHE A 81 4.41 2.57 6.27
CA PHE A 81 5.30 1.43 6.26
C PHE A 81 6.32 1.53 7.37
N ASP A 82 6.62 0.39 7.98
CA ASP A 82 7.78 0.22 8.82
C ASP A 82 8.52 -1.07 8.44
N ALA A 83 9.84 -1.05 8.55
CA ALA A 83 10.70 -2.18 8.19
C ALA A 83 10.70 -3.33 9.22
N ALA A 84 9.76 -3.36 10.18
CA ALA A 84 9.67 -4.51 11.08
C ALA A 84 9.26 -5.76 10.28
N PRO A 85 9.80 -6.94 10.63
CA PRO A 85 9.45 -8.18 9.95
C PRO A 85 7.94 -8.43 9.94
N TRP A 86 7.40 -8.82 8.80
CA TRP A 86 6.03 -9.29 8.70
C TRP A 86 5.87 -10.65 9.38
N ARG A 87 5.02 -10.72 10.42
CA ARG A 87 4.72 -11.99 11.13
C ARG A 87 3.32 -12.52 10.91
N GLY A 88 2.60 -11.95 9.93
CA GLY A 88 1.21 -12.30 9.65
C GLY A 88 0.20 -11.36 10.31
N PRO A 89 -1.09 -11.51 9.97
CA PRO A 89 -2.14 -10.60 10.42
C PRO A 89 -2.48 -10.71 11.91
N GLY A 90 -2.07 -11.78 12.60
CA GLY A 90 -2.41 -12.05 14.00
C GLY A 90 -1.79 -11.10 15.04
N GLU A 91 -0.76 -10.33 14.68
CA GLU A 91 -0.15 -9.33 15.59
C GLU A 91 -1.03 -8.09 15.81
N PHE A 92 -2.01 -7.84 14.93
CA PHE A 92 -2.79 -6.61 14.90
C PHE A 92 -4.25 -6.84 15.31
N SER A 93 -4.46 -7.65 16.35
CA SER A 93 -5.80 -7.92 16.86
C SER A 93 -6.41 -6.67 17.48
N VAL A 94 -7.64 -6.33 17.05
CA VAL A 94 -8.49 -5.27 17.64
C VAL A 94 -9.12 -5.73 18.97
N ALA A 95 -8.90 -7.00 19.36
CA ALA A 95 -9.42 -7.52 20.61
C ALA A 95 -8.84 -6.76 21.82
N PRO A 96 -9.62 -6.54 22.90
CA PRO A 96 -9.12 -5.89 24.10
C PRO A 96 -7.91 -6.65 24.66
N ALA A 97 -6.73 -6.03 24.62
CA ALA A 97 -5.53 -6.62 25.22
C ALA A 97 -5.71 -6.72 26.74
N ALA A 98 -5.21 -7.79 27.34
CA ALA A 98 -5.13 -7.92 28.79
C ALA A 98 -4.33 -6.74 29.39
N ALA A 99 -4.64 -6.38 30.64
CA ALA A 99 -4.33 -5.10 31.30
C ALA A 99 -2.86 -4.64 31.34
N SER A 100 -1.89 -5.39 30.79
CA SER A 100 -0.50 -4.98 30.63
C SER A 100 -0.19 -4.21 29.34
N ASP A 101 -1.11 -4.18 28.36
CA ASP A 101 -0.93 -3.55 27.03
C ASP A 101 -1.87 -2.34 26.79
N ALA A 102 -2.22 -1.65 27.87
CA ALA A 102 -3.36 -0.73 27.97
C ALA A 102 -3.38 0.48 27.00
N CYS A 103 -2.35 0.73 26.18
CA CYS A 103 -2.37 1.77 25.14
C CYS A 103 -2.47 1.21 23.71
N GLY A 104 -1.84 0.07 23.40
CA GLY A 104 -1.78 -0.46 22.03
C GLY A 104 -3.15 -0.86 21.47
N GLY A 105 -4.00 -1.46 22.32
CA GLY A 105 -5.35 -1.88 21.92
C GLY A 105 -6.35 -0.73 21.72
N ARG A 106 -6.15 0.41 22.39
CA ARG A 106 -7.03 1.59 22.25
C ARG A 106 -6.80 2.32 20.94
N GLY A 107 -5.54 2.45 20.51
CA GLY A 107 -5.19 3.11 19.25
C GLY A 107 -5.82 2.40 18.04
N LEU A 108 -5.78 1.06 18.00
CA LEU A 108 -6.40 0.29 16.92
C LEU A 108 -7.94 0.35 16.95
N LEU A 109 -8.56 0.42 18.13
CA LEU A 109 -10.01 0.63 18.25
C LEU A 109 -10.43 1.99 17.69
N ILE A 110 -9.64 3.05 17.93
CA ILE A 110 -9.87 4.39 17.35
C ILE A 110 -9.76 4.31 15.82
N VAL A 111 -8.71 3.67 15.30
CA VAL A 111 -8.51 3.46 13.86
C VAL A 111 -9.71 2.73 13.25
N ASP A 112 -10.15 1.64 13.87
CA ASP A 112 -11.28 0.83 13.38
C ASP A 112 -12.58 1.64 13.35
N THR A 113 -12.90 2.30 14.47
CA THR A 113 -14.13 3.08 14.63
C THR A 113 -14.19 4.24 13.64
N LEU A 114 -13.16 5.10 13.61
CA LEU A 114 -13.14 6.29 12.76
C LEU A 114 -13.08 5.93 11.27
N THR A 115 -12.38 4.84 10.91
CA THR A 115 -12.34 4.40 9.52
C THR A 115 -13.70 3.87 9.08
N ALA A 116 -14.39 3.11 9.93
CA ALA A 116 -15.73 2.62 9.64
C ALA A 116 -16.76 3.76 9.53
N GLU A 117 -16.71 4.75 10.43
CA GLU A 117 -17.55 5.95 10.38
C GLU A 117 -17.36 6.76 9.10
N ALA A 118 -16.11 6.84 8.61
CA ALA A 118 -15.79 7.50 7.34
C ALA A 118 -16.20 6.68 6.10
N GLY A 119 -16.78 5.48 6.26
CA GLY A 119 -17.11 4.57 5.15
C GLY A 119 -15.88 3.95 4.47
N GLY A 120 -14.74 3.95 5.18
CA GLY A 120 -13.46 3.46 4.73
C GLY A 120 -13.21 1.99 5.06
N ARG A 121 -11.97 1.58 4.86
CA ARG A 121 -11.41 0.30 5.31
C ARG A 121 -9.98 0.53 5.78
N TRP A 122 -9.55 -0.21 6.79
CA TRP A 122 -8.16 -0.24 7.20
C TRP A 122 -7.66 -1.69 7.24
N GLY A 123 -6.36 -1.84 7.36
CA GLY A 123 -5.75 -3.14 7.54
C GLY A 123 -4.23 -3.08 7.55
N VAL A 124 -3.62 -4.26 7.58
CA VAL A 124 -2.18 -4.43 7.54
C VAL A 124 -1.81 -5.54 6.57
N HIS A 125 -0.71 -5.37 5.85
CA HIS A 125 -0.22 -6.36 4.91
C HIS A 125 1.32 -6.27 4.76
N PRO A 126 2.01 -7.33 4.31
CA PRO A 126 3.43 -7.21 4.01
C PRO A 126 3.63 -6.31 2.80
N SER A 127 4.75 -5.59 2.77
CA SER A 127 5.05 -4.62 1.72
C SER A 127 6.56 -4.42 1.62
N ARG A 128 6.96 -3.49 0.75
CA ARG A 128 8.34 -3.03 0.63
C ARG A 128 8.44 -1.51 0.76
N SER A 129 9.58 -1.00 1.22
CA SER A 129 9.82 0.45 1.22
C SER A 129 9.78 1.03 -0.19
N ARG A 130 9.49 2.33 -0.27
CA ARG A 130 9.53 3.17 -1.47
C ARG A 130 10.72 4.12 -1.44
N LEU A 131 11.21 4.47 -0.24
CA LEU A 131 12.42 5.26 -0.07
C LEU A 131 13.65 4.37 0.08
N GLY A 132 14.81 4.96 -0.26
CA GLY A 132 16.11 4.32 -0.22
C GLY A 132 16.54 3.71 -1.56
N PRO A 133 17.84 3.42 -1.72
CA PRO A 133 18.39 2.83 -2.95
C PRO A 133 17.98 1.36 -3.14
N GLU A 134 17.74 0.65 -2.03
CA GLU A 134 17.35 -0.75 -2.02
C GLU A 134 16.03 -0.91 -1.26
N PRO A 135 14.92 -1.21 -1.96
CA PRO A 135 13.64 -1.46 -1.32
C PRO A 135 13.72 -2.64 -0.36
N MET A 136 13.36 -2.42 0.90
CA MET A 136 13.42 -3.43 1.96
C MET A 136 12.03 -3.99 2.29
N PRO A 137 11.91 -5.29 2.63
CA PRO A 137 10.66 -5.86 3.08
C PRO A 137 10.26 -5.31 4.46
N GLY A 138 8.97 -5.33 4.74
CA GLY A 138 8.40 -4.89 6.00
C GLY A 138 6.89 -5.03 5.99
N LYS A 139 6.20 -4.18 6.75
CA LYS A 139 4.74 -4.15 6.81
C LYS A 139 4.20 -2.77 6.51
N ALA A 140 3.01 -2.71 5.92
CA ALA A 140 2.28 -1.48 5.72
C ALA A 140 0.92 -1.56 6.44
N VAL A 141 0.66 -0.60 7.32
CA VAL A 141 -0.68 -0.34 7.86
C VAL A 141 -1.32 0.71 6.98
N TYR A 142 -2.56 0.48 6.56
CA TYR A 142 -3.28 1.38 5.67
C TYR A 142 -4.67 1.68 6.17
N PHE A 143 -5.19 2.82 5.74
CA PHE A 143 -6.62 3.13 5.79
C PHE A 143 -7.06 3.82 4.49
N THR A 144 -8.35 3.73 4.18
CA THR A 144 -8.94 4.35 3.00
C THR A 144 -10.00 5.35 3.40
N VAL A 145 -10.08 6.47 2.71
CA VAL A 145 -11.17 7.45 2.88
C VAL A 145 -11.86 7.66 1.53
N PRO A 146 -13.21 7.59 1.48
CA PRO A 146 -13.96 7.94 0.27
C PRO A 146 -13.66 9.37 -0.18
N LEU A 147 -13.44 9.55 -1.47
CA LEU A 147 -13.31 10.87 -2.07
C LEU A 147 -14.68 11.40 -2.50
N PRO A 148 -14.90 12.72 -2.49
CA PRO A 148 -16.09 13.30 -3.07
C PRO A 148 -16.15 13.01 -4.58
N GLU A 149 -17.36 12.91 -5.14
CA GLU A 149 -17.54 12.66 -6.58
C GLU A 149 -16.91 13.76 -7.46
N THR A 150 -16.75 14.96 -6.91
CA THR A 150 -16.12 16.12 -7.54
C THR A 150 -14.60 16.17 -7.37
N SER A 151 -14.00 15.17 -6.71
CA SER A 151 -12.56 15.13 -6.50
C SER A 151 -11.83 15.07 -7.86
N PRO A 152 -10.76 15.85 -8.05
CA PRO A 152 -10.08 15.94 -9.34
C PRO A 152 -9.56 14.56 -9.77
N VAL A 153 -10.14 14.03 -10.85
CA VAL A 153 -9.59 12.89 -11.59
C VAL A 153 -8.36 13.40 -12.34
N PRO A 154 -7.24 12.65 -12.38
CA PRO A 154 -6.09 13.01 -13.20
C PRO A 154 -6.55 13.31 -14.63
N ALA A 155 -6.22 14.51 -15.11
CA ALA A 155 -6.81 15.09 -16.31
C ALA A 155 -6.45 14.34 -17.60
N ASP A 156 -5.35 13.57 -17.61
CA ASP A 156 -4.95 12.72 -18.72
C ASP A 156 -4.19 11.48 -18.23
N PRO A 157 -4.35 10.31 -18.89
CA PRO A 157 -3.43 9.21 -18.69
C PRO A 157 -2.04 9.64 -19.18
N PRO A 158 -0.97 9.27 -18.47
CA PRO A 158 0.39 9.64 -18.87
C PRO A 158 0.75 9.08 -20.25
N PRO A 159 1.76 9.69 -20.90
CA PRO A 159 2.13 9.36 -22.27
C PRO A 159 2.75 7.96 -22.44
N TRP A 160 3.07 7.26 -21.35
CA TRP A 160 3.72 5.96 -21.39
C TRP A 160 2.72 4.81 -21.36
N PRO A 161 2.93 3.73 -22.13
CA PRO A 161 2.09 2.55 -22.08
C PRO A 161 1.93 2.00 -20.66
N ALA A 162 0.71 1.58 -20.30
CA ALA A 162 0.42 1.14 -18.93
C ALA A 162 1.31 -0.03 -18.44
N HIS A 163 1.73 -0.93 -19.34
CA HIS A 163 2.64 -2.03 -18.97
C HIS A 163 4.05 -1.54 -18.59
N GLU A 164 4.56 -0.47 -19.22
CA GLU A 164 5.84 0.12 -18.85
C GLU A 164 5.77 0.77 -17.47
N ARG A 165 4.62 1.39 -17.15
CA ARG A 165 4.35 1.95 -15.80
C ARG A 165 4.29 0.86 -14.74
N VAL A 166 3.55 -0.23 -15.01
CA VAL A 166 3.53 -1.42 -14.12
C VAL A 166 4.96 -1.91 -13.88
N ARG A 167 5.75 -2.08 -14.94
CA ARG A 167 7.15 -2.51 -14.85
C ARG A 167 7.99 -1.54 -14.01
N ALA A 168 7.93 -0.24 -14.30
CA ALA A 168 8.72 0.78 -13.63
C ALA A 168 8.41 0.87 -12.13
N LEU A 169 7.12 0.93 -11.78
CA LEU A 169 6.67 0.98 -10.39
C LEU A 169 7.05 -0.30 -9.63
N ALA A 170 6.92 -1.47 -10.25
CA ALA A 170 7.35 -2.74 -9.66
C ALA A 170 8.87 -2.81 -9.46
N CYS A 171 9.66 -2.37 -10.45
CA CYS A 171 11.12 -2.30 -10.35
C CYS A 171 11.56 -1.34 -9.24
N ALA A 172 10.90 -0.20 -9.08
CA ALA A 172 11.12 0.74 -7.99
C ALA A 172 10.82 0.13 -6.60
N ARG A 173 10.04 -0.96 -6.55
CA ARG A 173 9.80 -1.76 -5.34
C ARG A 173 10.69 -3.00 -5.25
N GLY A 174 11.75 -3.05 -6.06
CA GLY A 174 12.74 -4.13 -6.03
C GLY A 174 12.25 -5.45 -6.63
N LEU A 175 11.10 -5.45 -7.32
CA LEU A 175 10.66 -6.59 -8.11
C LEU A 175 11.40 -6.60 -9.46
N ARG A 176 11.34 -7.73 -10.17
CA ARG A 176 12.00 -7.91 -11.49
C ARG A 176 11.02 -8.54 -12.49
N PRO A 177 9.98 -7.80 -12.92
CA PRO A 177 9.03 -8.34 -13.86
C PRO A 177 9.58 -8.39 -15.29
N CYS A 178 9.11 -9.35 -16.08
CA CYS A 178 9.33 -9.45 -17.52
C CYS A 178 8.07 -9.02 -18.27
N VAL A 179 8.23 -8.41 -19.44
CA VAL A 179 7.11 -7.97 -20.29
C VAL A 179 7.07 -8.82 -21.55
N SER A 180 5.88 -9.32 -21.88
CA SER A 180 5.61 -10.05 -23.11
C SER A 180 4.50 -9.32 -23.89
N LEU A 181 4.83 -8.86 -25.09
CA LEU A 181 3.87 -8.20 -25.98
C LEU A 181 3.09 -9.27 -26.74
N GLY A 182 1.76 -9.21 -26.69
CA GLY A 182 0.87 -10.10 -27.42
C GLY A 182 -0.14 -9.32 -28.25
N PRO A 183 -0.78 -9.97 -29.24
CA PRO A 183 -1.74 -9.33 -30.14
C PRO A 183 -3.03 -8.87 -29.42
N GLU A 184 -3.45 -9.57 -28.37
CA GLU A 184 -4.69 -9.25 -27.63
C GLU A 184 -4.46 -8.52 -26.30
N ALA A 185 -3.28 -8.66 -25.71
CA ALA A 185 -2.91 -8.06 -24.45
C ALA A 185 -1.39 -8.03 -24.30
N THR A 186 -0.88 -7.02 -23.60
CA THR A 186 0.48 -7.07 -23.06
C THR A 186 0.45 -7.69 -21.68
N VAL A 187 1.41 -8.57 -21.38
CA VAL A 187 1.46 -9.30 -20.12
C VAL A 187 2.74 -8.92 -19.37
N VAL A 188 2.60 -8.57 -18.10
CA VAL A 188 3.71 -8.34 -17.18
C VAL A 188 3.77 -9.52 -16.20
N HIS A 189 4.82 -10.32 -16.29
CA HIS A 189 5.04 -11.52 -15.49
C HIS A 189 6.01 -11.23 -14.34
N PHE A 190 5.73 -11.76 -13.15
CA PHE A 190 6.56 -11.62 -11.96
C PHE A 190 7.10 -12.99 -11.52
N PRO A 191 8.38 -13.09 -11.07
CA PRO A 191 9.03 -14.37 -10.77
C PRO A 191 8.31 -15.29 -9.78
N VAL A 192 7.46 -14.73 -8.93
CA VAL A 192 6.64 -15.44 -7.93
C VAL A 192 5.35 -16.06 -8.51
N GLY A 193 5.23 -16.13 -9.84
CA GLY A 193 4.06 -16.69 -10.52
C GLY A 193 2.85 -15.74 -10.55
N LEU A 194 3.07 -14.43 -10.41
CA LEU A 194 2.03 -13.41 -10.53
C LEU A 194 2.06 -12.77 -11.93
N TRP A 195 0.90 -12.33 -12.39
CA TRP A 195 0.71 -11.81 -13.73
C TRP A 195 -0.18 -10.57 -13.71
N VAL A 196 0.16 -9.57 -14.53
CA VAL A 196 -0.69 -8.43 -14.82
C VAL A 196 -0.93 -8.36 -16.33
N TRP A 197 -2.18 -8.50 -16.76
CA TRP A 197 -2.59 -8.30 -18.15
C TRP A 197 -3.02 -6.86 -18.36
N VAL A 198 -2.49 -6.25 -19.41
CA VAL A 198 -2.84 -4.92 -19.89
C VAL A 198 -3.62 -5.07 -21.18
N LYS A 199 -4.94 -4.80 -21.13
CA LYS A 199 -5.86 -4.96 -22.26
C LYS A 199 -6.72 -3.70 -22.40
N GLY A 200 -6.47 -2.92 -23.45
CA GLY A 200 -7.09 -1.59 -23.63
C GLY A 200 -6.84 -0.69 -22.42
N GLU A 201 -7.91 -0.13 -21.86
CA GLU A 201 -7.87 0.72 -20.66
C GLU A 201 -8.02 -0.05 -19.35
N SER A 202 -7.73 -1.35 -19.34
CA SER A 202 -7.87 -2.19 -18.17
C SER A 202 -6.58 -2.93 -17.81
N LEU A 203 -6.33 -2.96 -16.50
CA LEU A 203 -5.34 -3.79 -15.84
C LEU A 203 -6.07 -4.96 -15.18
N LEU A 204 -5.61 -6.18 -15.41
CA LEU A 204 -6.13 -7.37 -14.75
C LEU A 204 -5.00 -8.10 -14.06
N TYR A 205 -5.26 -8.65 -12.88
CA TYR A 205 -4.34 -9.57 -12.22
C TYR A 205 -5.12 -10.65 -11.50
N GLU A 206 -4.52 -11.82 -11.32
CA GLU A 206 -5.13 -12.89 -10.54
C GLU A 206 -4.74 -12.73 -9.07
N ARG A 207 -5.76 -12.61 -8.20
CA ARG A 207 -5.55 -12.65 -6.77
C ARG A 207 -5.40 -14.11 -6.34
N PRO A 208 -4.32 -14.50 -5.65
CA PRO A 208 -4.12 -15.87 -5.18
C PRO A 208 -5.36 -16.40 -4.43
N GLY A 209 -6.00 -17.44 -4.97
CA GLY A 209 -7.17 -18.08 -4.38
C GLY A 209 -8.51 -17.34 -4.48
N HIS A 210 -8.58 -16.21 -5.20
CA HIS A 210 -9.78 -15.34 -5.24
C HIS A 210 -10.18 -14.89 -6.67
N GLY A 211 -9.48 -15.37 -7.70
CA GLY A 211 -9.80 -15.12 -9.10
C GLY A 211 -9.26 -13.81 -9.66
N VAL A 212 -9.69 -13.48 -10.88
CA VAL A 212 -9.19 -12.31 -11.63
C VAL A 212 -9.87 -11.02 -11.17
N VAL A 213 -9.05 -10.02 -10.84
CA VAL A 213 -9.48 -8.68 -10.46
C VAL A 213 -9.19 -7.71 -11.61
N ARG A 214 -10.16 -6.85 -11.93
CA ARG A 214 -10.05 -5.82 -12.99
C ARG A 214 -10.01 -4.42 -12.40
N HIS A 215 -9.09 -3.61 -12.90
CA HIS A 215 -8.89 -2.20 -12.57
C HIS A 215 -8.79 -1.34 -13.84
N PRO A 216 -9.19 -0.06 -13.81
CA PRO A 216 -8.84 0.89 -14.86
C PRO A 216 -7.32 1.15 -14.89
N VAL A 217 -6.77 1.61 -16.01
CA VAL A 217 -5.34 1.98 -16.12
C VAL A 217 -4.92 3.15 -15.21
N SER A 218 -5.87 3.95 -14.74
CA SER A 218 -5.64 4.97 -13.71
C SER A 218 -5.24 4.37 -12.36
N ASP A 219 -5.60 3.12 -12.08
CA ASP A 219 -5.30 2.40 -10.83
C ASP A 219 -3.96 1.66 -10.88
N VAL A 220 -3.03 2.03 -11.77
CA VAL A 220 -1.76 1.31 -11.92
C VAL A 220 -0.98 1.20 -10.61
N VAL A 221 -1.04 2.24 -9.77
CA VAL A 221 -0.37 2.25 -8.47
C VAL A 221 -1.02 1.23 -7.55
N GLU A 222 -2.35 1.21 -7.47
CA GLU A 222 -3.08 0.21 -6.68
C GLU A 222 -2.77 -1.22 -7.14
N VAL A 223 -2.78 -1.48 -8.44
CA VAL A 223 -2.45 -2.81 -8.98
C VAL A 223 -1.02 -3.21 -8.57
N VAL A 224 -0.04 -2.32 -8.69
CA VAL A 224 1.34 -2.62 -8.29
C VAL A 224 1.45 -2.81 -6.77
N GLU A 225 0.73 -2.05 -5.96
CA GLU A 225 0.67 -2.25 -4.51
C GLU A 225 0.13 -3.63 -4.14
N GLN A 226 -0.89 -4.13 -4.85
CA GLN A 226 -1.41 -5.49 -4.65
C GLN A 226 -0.40 -6.55 -5.10
N ILE A 227 0.30 -6.34 -6.21
CA ILE A 227 1.35 -7.27 -6.65
C ILE A 227 2.53 -7.31 -5.68
N VAL A 228 2.96 -6.17 -5.14
CA VAL A 228 3.99 -6.12 -4.08
C VAL A 228 3.53 -6.90 -2.86
N ARG A 229 2.31 -6.65 -2.38
CA ARG A 229 1.72 -7.40 -1.27
C ARG A 229 1.74 -8.91 -1.52
N HIS A 230 1.20 -9.36 -2.65
CA HIS A 230 1.12 -10.79 -2.96
C HIS A 230 2.49 -11.43 -3.16
N SER A 231 3.47 -10.69 -3.70
CA SER A 231 4.85 -11.16 -3.83
C SER A 231 5.46 -11.42 -2.45
N GLU A 232 5.25 -10.53 -1.49
CA GLU A 232 5.74 -10.68 -0.12
C GLU A 232 4.96 -11.73 0.68
N GLU A 233 3.68 -11.97 0.40
CA GLU A 233 2.91 -13.08 1.00
C GLU A 233 3.39 -14.45 0.49
N LEU A 234 3.88 -14.53 -0.76
CA LEU A 234 4.37 -15.76 -1.38
C LEU A 234 5.85 -16.03 -1.10
N ALA A 235 6.68 -14.99 -0.92
CA ALA A 235 8.11 -15.11 -0.63
C ALA A 235 8.46 -16.03 0.57
N PRO A 236 7.78 -15.96 1.74
CA PRO A 236 8.08 -16.86 2.84
C PRO A 236 7.78 -18.34 2.54
N ARG A 237 6.88 -18.64 1.57
CA ARG A 237 6.59 -20.03 1.15
C ARG A 237 7.67 -20.64 0.26
N ALA A 238 8.57 -19.84 -0.30
CA ALA A 238 9.68 -20.32 -1.12
C ALA A 238 10.92 -20.73 -0.30
N SER A 239 10.93 -20.52 1.02
CA SER A 239 12.12 -20.69 1.88
C SER A 239 12.26 -22.06 2.57
N THR A 240 11.39 -23.04 2.30
CA THR A 240 11.47 -24.40 2.92
C THR A 240 11.87 -25.53 1.98
N HIS A 241 12.39 -25.24 0.79
CA HIS A 241 13.11 -26.24 0.00
C HIS A 241 14.56 -25.79 -0.17
N PRO A 242 15.56 -26.57 0.32
CA PRO A 242 16.93 -26.33 -0.12
C PRO A 242 16.97 -26.51 -1.63
N ALA A 243 17.65 -25.59 -2.32
CA ALA A 243 17.95 -25.74 -3.74
C ALA A 243 18.62 -27.12 -3.94
N PRO A 244 18.24 -27.91 -4.96
CA PRO A 244 19.01 -29.09 -5.29
C PRO A 244 20.44 -28.65 -5.62
N SER A 245 21.41 -29.20 -4.91
CA SER A 245 22.83 -28.97 -5.19
C SER A 245 23.14 -29.52 -6.57
N TRP A 246 23.74 -28.69 -7.42
CA TRP A 246 24.28 -29.14 -8.71
C TRP A 246 25.66 -29.80 -8.59
N ASP A 247 26.06 -30.19 -7.40
CA ASP A 247 27.20 -31.07 -7.19
C ASP A 247 26.70 -32.51 -7.09
N LEU A 248 26.88 -33.28 -8.15
CA LEU A 248 27.74 -34.46 -8.16
C LEU A 248 27.73 -35.08 -9.57
N TYR A 249 28.95 -35.40 -10.02
CA TYR A 249 29.29 -36.25 -11.16
C TYR A 249 28.55 -37.59 -11.14
#